data_AF-A0A094IFS3-F1
#
_entry.id   AF-A0A094IFS3-F1
#
_cell.length_a   1.000
_cell.length_b   1.000
_cell.length_c   1.000
_cell.angle_alpha   90.00
_cell.angle_beta   90.00
_cell.angle_gamma   90.00
#
_symmetry.space_group_name_H-M   'P 1'
#
loop_
_entity.id
_entity.type
_entity.pdbx_description
1 polymer ?
#
loop_
_entity_poly.entity_id
_entity_poly.type
_entity_poly.pdbx_seq_one_letter_code
_entity_poly.pdbx_strand_id
1 'polypeptide(L)'
;MDNLRVIITLLIVSGIALLSVFQMQIRGYEKIGRMEEWVLYVDEPSACPAMLELIYSDEVNLYYLTCEMSNSYMVKSGFEERGLIYALDEGLITIEELDELIEIYIETK
;
A
#
# COMPACT_ATOMS: atom_id res chain seq x y z
N MET A 1 30.72 -29.29 11.54
CA MET A 1 30.56 -27.82 11.66
C MET A 1 29.68 -27.25 10.56
N ASP A 2 29.55 -27.91 9.40
CA ASP A 2 28.81 -27.36 8.25
C ASP A 2 27.31 -27.24 8.50
N ASN A 3 26.69 -28.22 9.17
CA ASN A 3 25.26 -28.17 9.51
C ASN A 3 24.90 -26.97 10.41
N LEU A 4 25.80 -26.56 11.32
CA LEU A 4 25.55 -25.42 12.21
C LEU A 4 25.52 -24.10 11.41
N ARG A 5 26.42 -23.95 10.42
CA ARG A 5 26.45 -22.76 9.55
C ARG A 5 25.18 -22.67 8.72
N VAL A 6 24.73 -23.77 8.13
CA VAL A 6 23.49 -23.83 7.34
C VAL A 6 22.29 -23.43 8.19
N ILE A 7 22.16 -23.98 9.41
CA ILE A 7 21.06 -23.66 10.32
C ILE A 7 21.06 -22.17 10.68
N ILE A 8 22.23 -21.60 11.00
CA ILE A 8 22.34 -20.17 11.34
C ILE A 8 21.93 -19.30 10.15
N THR A 9 22.41 -19.59 8.94
CA THR A 9 22.01 -18.83 7.74
C THR A 9 20.51 -18.90 7.51
N LEU A 10 19.90 -20.08 7.68
CA LEU A 10 18.47 -20.27 7.48
C LEU A 10 17.64 -19.49 8.49
N LEU A 11 18.07 -19.46 9.76
CA LEU A 11 17.43 -18.64 10.80
C LEU A 11 17.53 -17.14 10.50
N ILE A 12 18.67 -16.65 10.02
CA ILE A 12 18.86 -15.24 9.66
C ILE A 12 17.95 -14.85 8.50
N VAL A 13 17.95 -15.63 7.42
CA VAL A 13 17.12 -15.37 6.24
C VAL A 13 15.63 -15.41 6.60
N SER A 14 15.21 -16.39 7.41
CA SER A 14 13.84 -16.48 7.89
C SER A 14 13.44 -15.28 8.76
N GLY A 15 14.36 -14.80 9.61
CA GLY A 15 14.13 -13.61 10.42
C GLY A 15 13.95 -12.35 9.57
N ILE A 16 14.79 -12.16 8.54
CA ILE A 16 14.69 -11.04 7.60
C ILE A 16 13.36 -11.08 6.83
N ALA A 17 12.95 -12.27 6.35
CA ALA A 17 11.68 -12.45 5.66
C ALA A 17 10.46 -12.20 6.58
N LEU A 18 10.54 -12.59 7.85
CA LEU A 18 9.50 -12.26 8.83
C LEU A 18 9.39 -10.74 9.04
N LEU A 19 10.53 -10.06 9.20
CA LEU A 19 10.55 -8.61 9.38
C LEU A 19 9.97 -7.87 8.18
N SER A 20 10.25 -8.31 6.95
CA SER A 20 9.71 -7.66 5.74
C SER A 20 8.17 -7.67 5.70
N VAL A 21 7.56 -8.72 6.25
CA VAL A 21 6.09 -8.87 6.31
C VAL A 21 5.49 -8.04 7.45
N PHE A 22 6.11 -8.06 8.63
CA PHE A 22 5.55 -7.46 9.83
C PHE A 22 5.89 -5.98 10.05
N GLN A 23 6.80 -5.41 9.27
CA GLN A 23 7.26 -4.02 9.49
C GLN A 23 6.14 -2.98 9.44
N MET A 24 5.11 -3.16 8.61
CA MET A 24 3.99 -2.22 8.49
C MET A 24 3.11 -2.22 9.75
N GLN A 25 2.78 -3.42 10.24
CA GLN A 25 1.97 -3.56 11.46
C GLN A 25 2.68 -3.00 12.70
N ILE A 26 4.01 -3.17 12.78
CA ILE A 26 4.81 -2.59 13.87
C ILE A 26 4.77 -1.06 13.83
N ARG A 27 4.66 -0.45 12.64
CA ARG A 27 4.56 1.01 12.45
C ARG A 27 3.17 1.57 12.71
N GLY A 28 2.17 0.72 12.98
CA GLY A 28 0.78 1.15 13.20
C GLY A 28 -0.12 1.10 11.96
N TYR A 29 0.39 0.62 10.83
CA TYR A 29 -0.43 0.48 9.63
C TYR A 29 -1.31 -0.77 9.68
N GLU A 30 -2.55 -0.61 9.28
CA GLU A 30 -3.51 -1.69 9.06
C GLU A 30 -3.51 -2.15 7.62
N LYS A 31 -3.64 -3.47 7.41
CA LYS A 31 -3.71 -4.05 6.06
C LYS A 31 -5.15 -3.98 5.58
N ILE A 32 -5.37 -3.35 4.43
CA ILE A 32 -6.68 -3.34 3.77
C ILE A 32 -6.83 -4.55 2.85
N GLY A 33 -5.92 -4.69 1.90
CA GLY A 33 -6.09 -5.67 0.82
C GLY A 33 -4.85 -5.85 -0.02
N ARG A 34 -4.92 -6.75 -1.00
CA ARG A 34 -3.82 -7.08 -1.91
C ARG A 34 -4.26 -6.78 -3.35
N MET A 35 -3.39 -6.10 -4.09
CA MET A 35 -3.50 -5.73 -5.50
C MET A 35 -2.31 -6.38 -6.21
N GLU A 36 -2.52 -7.57 -6.76
CA GLU A 36 -1.46 -8.41 -7.35
C GLU A 36 -0.19 -8.57 -6.48
N GLU A 37 0.90 -7.89 -6.84
CA GLU A 37 2.20 -7.92 -6.16
C GLU A 37 2.31 -6.90 -5.02
N TRP A 38 1.37 -5.96 -4.94
CA TRP A 38 1.30 -4.90 -3.93
C TRP A 38 0.23 -5.19 -2.87
N VAL A 39 0.45 -4.66 -1.67
CA VAL A 39 -0.50 -4.73 -0.56
C VAL A 39 -0.79 -3.31 -0.11
N LEU A 40 -2.07 -2.96 -0.03
CA LEU A 40 -2.52 -1.67 0.46
C LEU A 40 -2.60 -1.68 1.98
N TYR A 41 -1.99 -0.66 2.58
CA TYR A 41 -2.02 -0.38 4.00
C TYR A 41 -2.55 1.03 4.25
N VAL A 42 -3.18 1.21 5.41
CA VAL A 42 -3.63 2.52 5.89
C VAL A 42 -3.09 2.77 7.30
N ASP A 43 -2.58 3.97 7.53
CA ASP A 43 -2.36 4.50 8.88
C ASP A 43 -3.63 5.27 9.26
N GLU A 44 -4.51 4.65 10.08
CA GLU A 44 -5.84 5.18 10.39
C GLU A 44 -5.77 6.67 10.78
N PRO A 45 -6.25 7.59 9.92
CA PRO A 45 -6.26 8.98 10.28
C PRO A 45 -7.36 9.25 11.31
N SER A 46 -7.04 10.03 12.33
CA SER A 46 -7.98 10.43 13.37
C SER A 46 -9.17 11.28 12.88
N ALA A 47 -9.15 11.76 11.63
CA ALA A 47 -10.23 12.53 11.01
C ALA A 47 -10.28 12.31 9.49
N CYS A 48 -11.49 12.13 8.96
CA CYS A 48 -11.80 12.07 7.53
C CYS A 48 -12.71 13.28 7.22
N PRO A 49 -12.13 14.46 6.90
CA PRO A 49 -12.93 15.60 6.48
C PRO A 49 -13.63 15.26 5.16
N ALA A 50 -14.94 15.52 5.05
CA ALA A 50 -15.72 15.25 3.84
C ALA A 50 -15.36 16.22 2.71
N MET A 51 -14.15 16.08 2.18
CA MET A 51 -13.56 16.88 1.11
C MET A 51 -12.94 15.93 0.10
N LEU A 52 -13.36 16.04 -1.17
CA LEU A 52 -12.83 15.21 -2.24
C LEU A 52 -11.36 15.53 -2.46
N GLU A 53 -10.53 14.49 -2.47
CA GLU A 53 -9.09 14.58 -2.76
C GLU A 53 -8.81 13.91 -4.09
N LEU A 54 -8.34 14.67 -5.09
CA LEU A 54 -7.92 14.11 -6.38
C LEU A 54 -6.67 13.26 -6.16
N ILE A 55 -6.74 11.97 -6.50
CA ILE A 55 -5.61 11.04 -6.37
C ILE A 55 -5.01 10.64 -7.71
N TYR A 56 -5.79 10.71 -8.80
CA TYR A 56 -5.33 10.32 -10.13
C TYR A 56 -6.24 10.91 -11.21
N SER A 57 -5.71 11.04 -12.42
CA SER A 57 -6.44 11.51 -13.59
C SER A 57 -5.92 10.78 -14.82
N ASP A 58 -6.82 10.20 -15.61
CA ASP A 58 -6.50 9.70 -16.94
C ASP A 58 -7.00 10.69 -18.02
N GLU A 59 -7.11 10.24 -19.29
CA GLU A 59 -7.59 11.08 -20.39
C GLU A 59 -9.08 11.43 -20.30
N VAL A 60 -9.89 10.62 -19.60
CA VAL A 60 -11.36 10.63 -19.62
C VAL A 60 -11.96 11.01 -18.26
N ASN A 61 -11.35 10.56 -17.17
CA ASN A 61 -11.88 10.60 -15.81
C ASN A 61 -10.90 11.26 -14.83
N LEU A 62 -11.48 11.75 -13.74
CA LEU A 62 -10.82 12.24 -12.54
C LEU A 62 -11.23 11.32 -11.39
N TYR A 63 -10.26 10.88 -10.59
CA TYR A 63 -10.46 9.90 -9.54
C TYR A 63 -10.14 10.52 -8.17
N TYR A 64 -11.09 10.39 -7.24
CA TYR A 64 -11.05 11.05 -5.96
C TYR A 64 -11.25 10.09 -4.80
N LEU A 65 -10.58 10.37 -3.68
CA LEU A 65 -10.98 9.85 -2.39
C LEU A 65 -12.09 10.73 -1.80
N THR A 66 -12.97 10.12 -1.01
CA THR A 66 -14.06 10.81 -0.32
C THR A 66 -13.59 11.69 0.86
N CYS A 67 -12.33 11.54 1.26
CA CYS A 67 -11.63 12.45 2.18
C CYS A 67 -10.13 12.59 1.88
N GLU A 68 -9.53 13.66 2.41
CA GLU A 68 -8.09 13.95 2.32
C GLU A 68 -7.25 12.98 3.14
N MET A 69 -7.02 11.78 2.61
CA MET A 69 -6.32 10.70 3.30
C MET A 69 -5.34 9.92 2.40
N SER A 70 -5.05 10.40 1.19
CA SER A 70 -4.09 9.77 0.28
C SER A 70 -2.73 9.52 0.95
N ASN A 71 -2.30 10.44 1.82
CA ASN A 71 -1.05 10.36 2.58
C ASN A 71 -1.06 9.29 3.69
N SER A 72 -2.24 8.86 4.15
CA SER A 72 -2.38 7.75 5.09
C SER A 72 -2.25 6.39 4.41
N TYR A 73 -2.38 6.34 3.08
CA TYR A 73 -2.25 5.11 2.32
C TYR A 73 -0.80 4.85 1.88
N MET A 74 -0.38 3.60 2.05
CA MET A 74 0.92 3.11 1.62
C MET A 74 0.73 1.78 0.90
N VAL A 75 1.35 1.63 -0.27
CA VAL A 75 1.45 0.33 -0.93
C VAL A 75 2.81 -0.29 -0.68
N LYS A 76 2.82 -1.62 -0.56
CA LYS A 76 4.03 -2.37 -0.24
C LYS A 76 4.16 -3.66 -1.03
N SER A 77 5.36 -3.91 -1.56
CA SER A 77 5.76 -5.19 -2.13
C SER A 77 7.13 -5.62 -1.58
N GLY A 78 7.16 -6.68 -0.77
CA GLY A 78 8.39 -7.12 -0.12
C GLY A 78 9.00 -6.03 0.79
N PHE A 79 10.18 -5.50 0.43
CA PHE A 79 10.81 -4.38 1.14
C PHE A 79 10.48 -3.01 0.56
N GLU A 80 9.85 -2.97 -0.60
CA GLU A 80 9.51 -1.73 -1.29
C GLU A 80 8.22 -1.13 -0.75
N GLU A 81 8.20 0.20 -0.66
CA GLU A 81 7.08 1.00 -0.17
C GLU A 81 6.93 2.26 -1.03
N ARG A 82 5.69 2.61 -1.35
CA ARG A 82 5.32 3.81 -2.09
C ARG A 82 4.02 4.40 -1.54
N GLY A 83 3.95 5.73 -1.49
CA GLY A 83 2.68 6.41 -1.19
C GLY A 83 1.68 6.18 -2.33
N LEU A 84 0.38 6.26 -2.01
CA LEU A 84 -0.69 5.91 -2.94
C LEU A 84 -0.60 6.66 -4.29
N ILE A 85 -0.53 8.00 -4.24
CA ILE A 85 -0.49 8.84 -5.45
C ILE A 85 0.73 8.48 -6.32
N TYR A 86 1.90 8.38 -5.72
CA TYR A 86 3.12 7.99 -6.44
C TYR A 86 3.02 6.59 -7.06
N ALA A 87 2.35 5.65 -6.40
CA ALA A 87 2.19 4.30 -6.92
C ALA A 87 1.23 4.24 -8.13
N LEU A 88 0.19 5.09 -8.12
CA LEU A 88 -0.70 5.27 -9.27
C LEU A 88 0.03 5.96 -10.43
N ASP A 89 0.76 7.04 -10.15
CA ASP A 89 1.52 7.80 -11.16
C ASP A 89 2.60 6.95 -11.85
N GLU A 90 3.27 6.06 -11.11
CA GLU A 90 4.29 5.15 -11.65
C GLU A 90 3.69 3.87 -12.27
N GLY A 91 2.36 3.70 -12.22
CA GLY A 91 1.67 2.53 -12.76
C GLY A 91 2.01 1.22 -12.03
N LEU A 92 2.39 1.30 -10.75
CA LEU A 92 2.67 0.14 -9.90
C LEU A 92 1.37 -0.54 -9.44
N ILE A 93 0.29 0.22 -9.36
CA ILE A 93 -1.07 -0.22 -9.07
C ILE A 93 -2.03 0.48 -10.03
N THR A 94 -3.18 -0.13 -10.26
CA THR A 94 -4.24 0.45 -11.11
C THR A 94 -5.40 0.99 -10.29
N ILE A 95 -6.20 1.87 -10.88
CA ILE A 95 -7.43 2.35 -10.23
C ILE A 95 -8.43 1.21 -10.10
N GLU A 96 -8.52 0.32 -11.09
CA GLU A 96 -9.41 -0.83 -11.05
C GLU A 96 -9.13 -1.72 -9.83
N GLU A 97 -7.86 -2.02 -9.56
CA GLU A 97 -7.48 -2.78 -8.37
C GLU A 97 -7.74 -2.02 -7.06
N LEU A 98 -7.58 -0.70 -7.08
CA LEU A 98 -7.78 0.16 -5.91
C LEU A 98 -9.26 0.29 -5.53
N ASP A 99 -10.15 0.42 -6.52
CA ASP A 99 -11.60 0.55 -6.37
C ASP A 99 -12.24 -0.72 -5.79
N GLU A 100 -11.59 -1.88 -5.95
CA GLU A 100 -12.01 -3.12 -5.28
C GLU A 100 -11.76 -3.11 -3.75
N LEU A 101 -10.89 -2.23 -3.26
CA LEU A 101 -10.43 -2.21 -1.86
C LEU A 101 -10.94 -1.01 -1.07
N ILE A 102 -11.10 0.14 -1.71
CA ILE A 102 -11.54 1.39 -1.08
C ILE A 102 -12.51 2.12 -2.00
N GLU A 103 -13.37 2.97 -1.42
CA GLU A 103 -14.33 3.74 -2.19
C GLU A 103 -13.64 4.86 -2.98
N ILE A 104 -13.70 4.78 -4.31
CA ILE A 104 -13.21 5.82 -5.22
C ILE A 104 -14.39 6.53 -5.88
N TYR A 105 -14.40 7.86 -5.80
CA TYR A 105 -15.34 8.70 -6.53
C TYR A 105 -14.78 9.04 -7.91
N ILE A 106 -15.60 8.88 -8.96
CA ILE A 106 -15.20 9.07 -10.35
C ILE A 106 -16.01 10.21 -10.97
N GLU A 107 -15.32 11.17 -11.58
CA GLU A 107 -15.92 12.27 -12.35
C GLU A 107 -15.42 12.22 -13.80
N THR A 108 -16.33 12.20 -14.77
CA THR A 108 -15.98 12.26 -16.20
C THR A 108 -15.77 13.71 -16.64
N LYS A 109 -14.71 13.95 -17.43
CA LYS A 109 -14.33 15.27 -17.94
C LYS A 109 -15.28 15.83 -19.00
#